data_AF-A0A5F2BQN3-F1
#
_entry.id   AF-A0A5F2BQN3-F1
#
_cell.length_a   1.000
_cell.length_b   1.000
_cell.length_c   1.000
_cell.angle_alpha   90.00
_cell.angle_beta   90.00
_cell.angle_gamma   90.00
#
_symmetry.space_group_name_H-M   'P 1'
#
loop_
_entity.id
_entity.type
_entity.pdbx_description
1 polymer ?
#
loop_
_entity_poly.entity_id
_entity_poly.type
_entity_poly.pdbx_seq_one_letter_code
_entity_poly.pdbx_strand_id
1 'polypeptide(L)'
;MKILRRLKQSANRFYVLLRILSFLTILLFARSAFSQTLSPDQERLVKAVHKILDDLDDLVLKNPKDKKDDVYVLVQETILKLRSGALRIGIREDLERNIFGSSVFSIRSKEDPDPSIYLSPYLLDLYQTHPSIVLSAFVHECQHSKSYFDDPERFINLSMTSTLEKYLYQLDAYNRESQFILKYLKKNPKYKLTPFEVLLSNSFEQDNLGYFSYAALGHDMSLAGYLYNVSEFKLSYEEKMQMILKTLNQIISEPLDEKGDPWNQYKQIVPMYSFLQFAPQAIRNIDTVHNKITDQSNYDLPKQHPDLYARMLDLEKIFAANIEKYKFLQGTLEKLKKID
;
A
#
# COMPACT_ATOMS: atom_id res chain seq x y z
N MET A 1 -15.48 -9.26 -75.84
CA MET A 1 -14.69 -8.68 -74.72
C MET A 1 -15.50 -7.95 -73.62
N LYS A 2 -16.70 -7.37 -73.88
CA LYS A 2 -17.50 -6.67 -72.85
C LYS A 2 -18.18 -7.58 -71.80
N ILE A 3 -18.53 -8.82 -72.15
CA ILE A 3 -19.24 -9.76 -71.25
C ILE A 3 -18.32 -10.30 -70.15
N LEU A 4 -17.07 -10.65 -70.50
CA LEU A 4 -16.05 -11.12 -69.55
C LEU A 4 -15.67 -10.07 -68.48
N ARG A 5 -15.72 -8.77 -68.81
CA ARG A 5 -15.47 -7.69 -67.82
C ARG A 5 -16.60 -7.53 -66.81
N ARG A 6 -17.87 -7.75 -67.20
CA ARG A 6 -19.02 -7.69 -66.27
C ARG A 6 -19.05 -8.86 -65.29
N LEU A 7 -18.71 -10.07 -65.74
CA LEU A 7 -18.61 -11.26 -64.88
C LEU A 7 -17.47 -11.15 -63.86
N LYS A 8 -16.32 -10.57 -64.24
CA LYS A 8 -15.19 -10.35 -63.33
C LYS A 8 -15.51 -9.29 -62.26
N GLN A 9 -16.32 -8.29 -62.60
CA GLN A 9 -16.77 -7.27 -61.64
C GLN A 9 -17.84 -7.80 -60.66
N SER A 10 -18.75 -8.67 -61.09
CA SER A 10 -19.75 -9.27 -60.19
C SER A 10 -19.13 -10.28 -59.24
N ALA A 11 -18.17 -11.10 -59.71
CA ALA A 11 -17.44 -12.05 -58.87
C ALA A 11 -16.63 -11.34 -57.76
N ASN A 12 -16.02 -10.19 -58.08
CA ASN A 12 -15.24 -9.42 -57.10
C ASN A 12 -16.15 -8.76 -56.05
N ARG A 13 -17.34 -8.28 -56.44
CA ARG A 13 -18.33 -7.74 -55.51
C ARG A 13 -18.91 -8.82 -54.58
N PHE A 14 -19.15 -10.02 -55.12
CA PHE A 14 -19.63 -11.16 -54.33
C PHE A 14 -18.59 -11.60 -53.29
N TYR A 15 -17.31 -11.67 -53.65
CA TYR A 15 -16.22 -12.00 -52.72
C TYR A 15 -16.02 -10.94 -51.62
N VAL A 16 -16.16 -9.65 -51.95
CA VAL A 16 -16.09 -8.57 -50.96
C VAL A 16 -17.28 -8.63 -49.99
N LEU A 17 -18.50 -8.86 -50.50
CA LEU A 17 -19.69 -9.07 -49.67
C LEU A 17 -19.54 -10.30 -48.77
N LEU A 18 -19.04 -11.42 -49.29
CA LEU A 18 -18.82 -12.64 -48.52
C LEU A 18 -17.78 -12.43 -47.41
N ARG A 19 -16.71 -11.67 -47.67
CA ARG A 19 -15.68 -11.31 -46.67
C ARG A 19 -16.23 -10.37 -45.60
N ILE A 20 -17.03 -9.38 -45.97
CA ILE A 20 -17.70 -8.49 -45.00
C ILE A 20 -18.68 -9.28 -44.14
N LEU A 21 -19.47 -10.18 -44.75
CA LEU A 21 -20.41 -11.04 -44.04
C LEU A 21 -19.69 -11.99 -43.07
N SER A 22 -18.59 -12.61 -43.51
CA SER A 22 -17.80 -13.51 -42.65
C SER A 22 -17.12 -12.75 -41.50
N PHE A 23 -16.61 -11.54 -41.74
CA PHE A 23 -16.07 -10.67 -40.69
C PHE A 23 -17.14 -10.22 -39.68
N LEU A 24 -18.35 -9.91 -40.14
CA LEU A 24 -19.51 -9.59 -39.30
C LEU A 24 -20.00 -10.79 -38.48
N THR A 25 -20.05 -11.99 -39.06
CA THR A 25 -20.38 -13.20 -38.29
C THR A 25 -19.30 -13.54 -37.26
N ILE A 26 -18.01 -13.34 -37.55
CA ILE A 26 -16.95 -13.54 -36.56
C ILE A 26 -17.08 -12.52 -35.42
N LEU A 27 -17.43 -11.26 -35.71
CA LEU A 27 -17.70 -10.23 -34.69
C LEU A 27 -18.97 -10.51 -33.85
N LEU A 28 -19.99 -11.12 -34.45
CA LEU A 28 -21.24 -11.48 -33.77
C LEU A 28 -21.12 -12.76 -32.92
N PHE A 29 -20.33 -13.75 -33.37
CA PHE A 29 -20.09 -15.00 -32.65
C PHE A 29 -18.92 -14.93 -31.64
N ALA A 30 -18.02 -13.95 -31.76
CA ALA A 30 -16.97 -13.72 -30.75
C ALA A 30 -17.48 -13.09 -29.45
N ARG A 31 -18.71 -12.57 -29.41
CA ARG A 31 -19.30 -11.95 -28.20
C ARG A 31 -19.92 -12.95 -27.23
N SER A 32 -20.11 -14.22 -27.61
CA SER A 32 -20.83 -15.21 -26.81
C SER A 32 -19.96 -16.33 -26.24
N ALA A 33 -18.64 -16.32 -26.48
CA ALA A 33 -17.70 -17.24 -25.84
C ALA A 33 -17.02 -16.52 -24.68
N PHE A 34 -17.33 -16.92 -23.43
CA PHE A 34 -16.87 -16.36 -22.15
C PHE A 34 -17.56 -15.08 -21.65
N SER A 35 -18.89 -15.11 -21.57
CA SER A 35 -19.57 -14.42 -20.46
C SER A 35 -19.98 -15.50 -19.47
N GLN A 36 -19.19 -15.74 -18.43
CA GLN A 36 -19.69 -16.47 -17.27
C GLN A 36 -20.75 -15.57 -16.63
N THR A 37 -22.01 -15.98 -16.65
CA THR A 37 -23.06 -15.28 -15.88
C THR A 37 -22.67 -15.33 -14.41
N LEU A 38 -22.51 -14.15 -13.81
CA LEU A 38 -22.21 -14.01 -12.39
C LEU A 38 -23.31 -14.68 -11.56
N SER A 39 -22.94 -15.29 -10.44
CA SER A 39 -23.92 -15.73 -9.45
C SER A 39 -24.61 -14.50 -8.83
N PRO A 40 -25.82 -14.65 -8.25
CA PRO A 40 -26.48 -13.55 -7.54
C PRO A 40 -25.61 -12.89 -6.47
N ASP A 41 -24.81 -13.68 -5.76
CA ASP A 41 -23.86 -13.17 -4.76
C ASP A 41 -22.72 -12.38 -5.40
N GLN A 42 -22.17 -12.85 -6.51
CA GLN A 42 -21.14 -12.11 -7.26
C GLN A 42 -21.69 -10.79 -7.81
N GLU A 43 -22.93 -10.78 -8.33
CA GLU A 43 -23.58 -9.53 -8.75
C GLU A 43 -23.78 -8.56 -7.59
N ARG A 44 -24.16 -9.05 -6.41
CA ARG A 44 -24.33 -8.24 -5.20
C ARG A 44 -23.01 -7.58 -4.80
N LEU A 45 -21.91 -8.34 -4.79
CA LEU A 45 -20.59 -7.82 -4.44
C LEU A 45 -20.08 -6.81 -5.47
N VAL A 46 -20.27 -7.08 -6.77
CA VAL A 46 -19.92 -6.12 -7.85
C VAL A 46 -20.74 -4.84 -7.73
N LYS A 47 -22.02 -4.91 -7.38
CA LYS A 47 -22.85 -3.72 -7.11
C LYS A 47 -22.34 -2.93 -5.90
N ALA A 48 -21.86 -3.60 -4.85
CA ALA A 48 -21.26 -2.93 -3.70
C ALA A 48 -19.99 -2.17 -4.10
N VAL A 49 -19.12 -2.77 -4.92
CA VAL A 49 -17.92 -2.11 -5.47
C VAL A 49 -18.29 -0.85 -6.26
N HIS A 50 -19.24 -0.95 -7.21
CA HIS A 50 -19.69 0.22 -7.97
C HIS A 50 -20.23 1.32 -7.05
N LYS A 51 -21.01 0.94 -6.04
CA LYS A 51 -21.54 1.91 -5.08
C LYS A 51 -20.44 2.62 -4.29
N ILE A 52 -19.40 1.91 -3.86
CA ILE A 52 -18.23 2.51 -3.17
C ILE A 52 -17.55 3.54 -4.09
N LEU A 53 -17.34 3.19 -5.37
CA LEU A 53 -16.73 4.09 -6.35
C LEU A 53 -17.58 5.33 -6.62
N ASP A 54 -18.89 5.15 -6.80
CA ASP A 54 -19.83 6.24 -7.05
C ASP A 54 -19.90 7.18 -5.83
N ASP A 55 -19.98 6.63 -4.62
CA ASP A 55 -20.01 7.42 -3.38
C ASP A 55 -18.67 8.15 -3.16
N LEU A 56 -17.54 7.58 -3.56
CA LEU A 56 -16.22 8.23 -3.51
C LEU A 56 -16.09 9.36 -4.56
N ASP A 57 -16.55 9.14 -5.79
CA ASP A 57 -16.61 10.15 -6.86
C ASP A 57 -17.50 11.34 -6.45
N ASP A 58 -18.69 11.05 -5.91
CA ASP A 58 -19.61 12.07 -5.41
C ASP A 58 -19.03 12.86 -4.23
N LEU A 59 -18.35 12.17 -3.31
CA LEU A 59 -17.79 12.78 -2.10
C LEU A 59 -16.56 13.66 -2.39
N VAL A 60 -15.70 13.24 -3.33
CA VAL A 60 -14.40 13.86 -3.57
C VAL A 60 -14.36 14.69 -4.85
N LEU A 61 -14.91 14.17 -5.96
CA LEU A 61 -14.66 14.69 -7.31
C LEU A 61 -15.76 15.62 -7.85
N LYS A 62 -17.02 15.44 -7.46
CA LYS A 62 -18.17 16.14 -8.08
C LYS A 62 -18.25 17.63 -7.79
N ASN A 63 -17.85 18.05 -6.59
CA ASN A 63 -17.86 19.46 -6.16
C ASN A 63 -16.60 19.81 -5.33
N PRO A 64 -15.40 19.78 -5.94
CA PRO A 64 -14.18 19.94 -5.19
C PRO A 64 -14.04 21.39 -4.74
N LYS A 65 -13.73 21.59 -3.45
CA LYS A 65 -13.35 22.91 -2.92
C LYS A 65 -12.00 23.36 -3.48
N ASP A 66 -11.09 22.41 -3.69
CA ASP A 66 -9.78 22.61 -4.31
C ASP A 66 -9.43 21.39 -5.17
N LYS A 67 -9.08 21.62 -6.44
CA LYS A 67 -8.66 20.57 -7.38
C LYS A 67 -7.18 20.23 -7.28
N LYS A 68 -6.42 20.97 -6.48
CA LYS A 68 -5.03 20.69 -6.13
C LYS A 68 -4.90 19.93 -4.81
N ASP A 69 -6.02 19.62 -4.16
CA ASP A 69 -6.03 18.81 -2.96
C ASP A 69 -5.45 17.42 -3.24
N ASP A 70 -4.52 16.97 -2.40
CA ASP A 70 -3.82 15.70 -2.61
C ASP A 70 -4.78 14.49 -2.68
N VAL A 71 -5.86 14.50 -1.88
CA VAL A 71 -6.87 13.43 -1.90
C VAL A 71 -7.70 13.50 -3.17
N TYR A 72 -8.06 14.71 -3.62
CA TYR A 72 -8.73 14.90 -4.92
C TYR A 72 -7.90 14.34 -6.07
N VAL A 73 -6.62 14.71 -6.15
CA VAL A 73 -5.71 14.26 -7.22
C VAL A 73 -5.57 12.75 -7.17
N LEU A 74 -5.36 12.18 -5.99
CA LEU A 74 -5.23 10.73 -5.79
C LEU A 74 -6.47 9.95 -6.28
N VAL A 75 -7.66 10.36 -5.85
CA VAL A 75 -8.91 9.70 -6.24
C VAL A 75 -9.15 9.87 -7.73
N GLN A 76 -8.91 11.07 -8.28
CA GLN A 76 -9.07 11.34 -9.71
C GLN A 76 -8.16 10.44 -10.56
N GLU A 77 -6.88 10.35 -10.21
CA GLU A 77 -5.92 9.50 -10.90
C GLU A 77 -6.35 8.03 -10.84
N THR A 78 -6.76 7.55 -9.67
CA THR A 78 -7.23 6.17 -9.49
C THR A 78 -8.44 5.86 -10.37
N ILE A 79 -9.46 6.71 -10.36
CA ILE A 79 -10.66 6.54 -11.21
C ILE A 79 -10.29 6.55 -12.70
N LEU A 80 -9.35 7.39 -13.13
CA LEU A 80 -8.86 7.39 -14.51
C LEU A 80 -8.16 6.08 -14.88
N LYS A 81 -7.34 5.50 -13.98
CA LYS A 81 -6.68 4.20 -14.19
C LYS A 81 -7.68 3.04 -14.22
N LEU A 82 -8.72 3.08 -13.39
CA LEU A 82 -9.81 2.11 -13.44
C LEU A 82 -10.56 2.18 -14.78
N ARG A 83 -10.91 3.40 -15.22
CA ARG A 83 -11.63 3.61 -16.50
C ARG A 83 -10.82 3.21 -17.73
N SER A 84 -9.50 3.39 -17.70
CA SER A 84 -8.62 2.96 -18.80
C SER A 84 -8.31 1.46 -18.79
N GLY A 85 -8.69 0.74 -17.71
CA GLY A 85 -8.33 -0.66 -17.50
C GLY A 85 -6.88 -0.87 -17.07
N ALA A 86 -6.14 0.20 -16.77
CA ALA A 86 -4.77 0.12 -16.27
C ALA A 86 -4.70 -0.33 -14.81
N LEU A 87 -5.77 -0.12 -14.04
CA LEU A 87 -5.97 -0.64 -12.68
C LEU A 87 -7.27 -1.46 -12.67
N ARG A 88 -7.30 -2.54 -11.88
CA ARG A 88 -8.51 -3.35 -11.70
C ARG A 88 -8.95 -3.38 -10.25
N ILE A 89 -10.21 -3.74 -10.03
CA ILE A 89 -10.72 -4.12 -8.70
C ILE A 89 -11.07 -5.60 -8.76
N GLY A 90 -10.47 -6.37 -7.87
CA GLY A 90 -10.78 -7.78 -7.68
C GLY A 90 -11.47 -8.02 -6.34
N ILE A 91 -12.20 -9.12 -6.25
CA ILE A 91 -12.80 -9.59 -5.00
C ILE A 91 -12.11 -10.90 -4.61
N ARG A 92 -11.56 -10.98 -3.40
CA ARG A 92 -10.78 -12.11 -2.91
C ARG A 92 -11.30 -12.62 -1.57
N GLU A 93 -11.68 -13.89 -1.52
CA GLU A 93 -12.22 -14.52 -0.31
C GLU A 93 -11.15 -14.88 0.72
N ASP A 94 -9.89 -14.97 0.30
CA ASP A 94 -8.75 -15.36 1.14
C ASP A 94 -8.14 -14.19 1.93
N LEU A 95 -8.67 -12.97 1.74
CA LEU A 95 -8.28 -11.79 2.53
C LEU A 95 -8.83 -11.85 3.96
N GLU A 96 -8.16 -11.17 4.87
CA GLU A 96 -8.51 -11.21 6.28
C GLU A 96 -9.87 -10.56 6.55
N ARG A 97 -10.60 -11.10 7.53
CA ARG A 97 -11.92 -10.58 7.94
C ARG A 97 -11.79 -9.52 9.04
N ASN A 98 -10.98 -8.50 8.79
CA ASN A 98 -10.79 -7.35 9.69
C ASN A 98 -10.42 -6.09 8.89
N ILE A 99 -10.43 -4.91 9.54
CA ILE A 99 -10.19 -3.62 8.87
C ILE A 99 -8.75 -3.41 8.34
N PHE A 100 -7.78 -4.22 8.79
CA PHE A 100 -6.37 -4.07 8.42
C PHE A 100 -5.96 -4.92 7.22
N GLY A 101 -6.60 -6.08 7.00
CA GLY A 101 -6.22 -7.04 5.96
C GLY A 101 -7.34 -7.36 4.96
N SER A 102 -8.42 -6.58 4.96
CA SER A 102 -9.58 -6.81 4.10
C SER A 102 -9.57 -6.05 2.77
N SER A 103 -8.56 -5.20 2.56
CA SER A 103 -8.19 -4.58 1.29
C SER A 103 -6.70 -4.73 1.07
N VAL A 104 -6.26 -4.80 -0.20
CA VAL A 104 -4.84 -4.77 -0.54
C VAL A 104 -4.64 -4.38 -2.00
N PHE A 105 -3.73 -3.44 -2.26
CA PHE A 105 -3.13 -3.24 -3.57
C PHE A 105 -2.05 -4.30 -3.81
N SER A 106 -2.11 -4.95 -4.97
CA SER A 106 -1.03 -5.86 -5.36
C SER A 106 -0.88 -5.94 -6.87
N ILE A 107 0.29 -6.42 -7.25
CA ILE A 107 0.66 -6.79 -8.61
C ILE A 107 0.79 -8.32 -8.67
N ARG A 108 0.46 -8.90 -9.82
CA ARG A 108 0.53 -10.36 -10.02
C ARG A 108 1.98 -10.86 -10.08
N SER A 109 2.84 -10.19 -10.84
CA SER A 109 4.26 -10.55 -10.99
C SER A 109 5.08 -9.40 -11.56
N LYS A 110 6.40 -9.52 -11.62
CA LYS A 110 7.25 -8.52 -12.28
C LYS A 110 7.06 -8.53 -13.80
N GLU A 111 6.80 -9.70 -14.38
CA GLU A 111 6.71 -9.93 -15.82
C GLU A 111 5.30 -9.63 -16.38
N ASP A 112 4.28 -9.84 -15.55
CA ASP A 112 2.88 -9.46 -15.79
C ASP A 112 2.33 -8.79 -14.52
N PRO A 113 2.50 -7.47 -14.37
CA PRO A 113 2.12 -6.77 -13.14
C PRO A 113 0.63 -6.78 -12.82
N ASP A 114 -0.28 -6.75 -13.80
CA ASP A 114 -1.74 -6.68 -13.63
C ASP A 114 -2.20 -6.00 -12.31
N PRO A 115 -1.89 -4.70 -12.11
CA PRO A 115 -2.09 -4.03 -10.83
C PRO A 115 -3.58 -4.00 -10.47
N SER A 116 -3.87 -4.40 -9.24
CA SER A 116 -5.24 -4.59 -8.77
C SER A 116 -5.39 -4.17 -7.31
N ILE A 117 -6.51 -3.51 -7.00
CA ILE A 117 -7.00 -3.35 -5.64
C ILE A 117 -7.92 -4.54 -5.36
N TYR A 118 -7.57 -5.39 -4.41
CA TYR A 118 -8.39 -6.50 -3.98
C TYR A 118 -9.17 -6.13 -2.73
N LEU A 119 -10.46 -6.47 -2.72
CA LEU A 119 -11.37 -6.26 -1.59
C LEU A 119 -11.94 -7.60 -1.14
N SER A 120 -12.05 -7.80 0.18
CA SER A 120 -12.71 -8.98 0.73
C SER A 120 -14.24 -8.84 0.65
N PRO A 121 -14.99 -9.95 0.55
CA PRO A 121 -16.45 -9.92 0.74
C PRO A 121 -16.86 -9.30 2.09
N TYR A 122 -16.07 -9.54 3.14
CA TYR A 122 -16.29 -8.96 4.47
C TYR A 122 -16.30 -7.43 4.45
N LEU A 123 -15.34 -6.80 3.76
CA LEU A 123 -15.29 -5.34 3.62
C LEU A 123 -16.49 -4.79 2.84
N LEU A 124 -16.91 -5.51 1.79
CA LEU A 124 -18.07 -5.13 0.98
C LEU A 124 -19.39 -5.25 1.75
N ASP A 125 -19.52 -6.26 2.61
CA ASP A 125 -20.66 -6.39 3.52
C ASP A 125 -20.63 -5.29 4.60
N LEU A 126 -19.45 -4.98 5.11
CA LEU A 126 -19.24 -3.93 6.12
C LEU A 126 -19.70 -2.55 5.62
N TYR A 127 -19.59 -2.29 4.31
CA TYR A 127 -19.99 -1.02 3.70
C TYR A 127 -21.43 -0.58 4.05
N GLN A 128 -22.33 -1.55 4.23
CA GLN A 128 -23.74 -1.27 4.52
C GLN A 128 -23.95 -0.63 5.91
N THR A 129 -23.05 -0.91 6.85
CA THR A 129 -23.18 -0.50 8.25
C THR A 129 -22.12 0.53 8.64
N HIS A 130 -20.92 0.42 8.08
CA HIS A 130 -19.77 1.26 8.39
C HIS A 130 -19.10 1.73 7.09
N PRO A 131 -19.76 2.59 6.30
CA PRO A 131 -19.21 3.05 5.03
C PRO A 131 -17.93 3.88 5.18
N SER A 132 -17.70 4.52 6.33
CA SER A 132 -16.52 5.37 6.56
C SER A 132 -15.20 4.60 6.43
N ILE A 133 -15.06 3.50 7.18
CA ILE A 133 -13.85 2.68 7.20
C ILE A 133 -13.61 1.99 5.85
N VAL A 134 -14.68 1.64 5.13
CA VAL A 134 -14.53 1.04 3.79
C VAL A 134 -14.03 2.08 2.78
N LEU A 135 -14.57 3.29 2.83
CA LEU A 135 -14.11 4.38 1.96
C LEU A 135 -12.66 4.77 2.31
N SER A 136 -12.31 4.85 3.61
CA SER A 136 -10.96 5.19 4.04
C SER A 136 -9.94 4.12 3.65
N ALA A 137 -10.26 2.84 3.85
CA ALA A 137 -9.45 1.71 3.40
C ALA A 137 -9.29 1.70 1.87
N PHE A 138 -10.34 2.03 1.11
CA PHE A 138 -10.21 2.13 -0.35
C PHE A 138 -9.24 3.26 -0.75
N VAL A 139 -9.31 4.43 -0.10
CA VAL A 139 -8.37 5.55 -0.34
C VAL A 139 -6.94 5.18 0.07
N HIS A 140 -6.77 4.37 1.11
CA HIS A 140 -5.48 3.79 1.47
C HIS A 140 -4.87 3.00 0.30
N GLU A 141 -5.64 2.10 -0.31
CA GLU A 141 -5.17 1.32 -1.47
C GLU A 141 -4.97 2.17 -2.73
N CYS A 142 -5.74 3.25 -2.90
CA CYS A 142 -5.48 4.22 -3.97
C CYS A 142 -4.06 4.76 -3.87
N GLN A 143 -3.57 5.06 -2.66
CA GLN A 143 -2.22 5.60 -2.46
C GLN A 143 -1.15 4.55 -2.80
N HIS A 144 -1.32 3.28 -2.42
CA HIS A 144 -0.39 2.22 -2.86
C HIS A 144 -0.38 2.08 -4.38
N SER A 145 -1.54 2.12 -5.02
CA SER A 145 -1.66 2.13 -6.48
C SER A 145 -0.93 3.33 -7.09
N LYS A 146 -1.08 4.53 -6.51
CA LYS A 146 -0.36 5.72 -6.96
C LYS A 146 1.16 5.55 -6.84
N SER A 147 1.65 5.10 -5.68
CA SER A 147 3.08 4.82 -5.47
C SER A 147 3.64 3.85 -6.51
N TYR A 148 2.87 2.84 -6.92
CA TYR A 148 3.24 1.97 -8.04
C TYR A 148 3.27 2.71 -9.38
N PHE A 149 2.24 3.49 -9.73
CA PHE A 149 2.18 4.16 -11.03
C PHE A 149 3.18 5.31 -11.19
N ASP A 150 3.61 5.94 -10.10
CA ASP A 150 4.60 7.01 -10.12
C ASP A 150 6.03 6.46 -10.37
N ASP A 151 6.36 5.29 -9.82
CA ASP A 151 7.65 4.61 -10.06
C ASP A 151 7.51 3.07 -9.96
N PRO A 152 7.04 2.40 -11.04
CA PRO A 152 6.76 0.97 -11.02
C PRO A 152 7.98 0.10 -10.72
N GLU A 153 9.14 0.46 -11.27
CA GLU A 153 10.36 -0.32 -11.11
C GLU A 153 10.84 -0.29 -9.66
N ARG A 154 10.90 0.91 -9.06
CA ARG A 154 11.25 1.04 -7.64
C ARG A 154 10.24 0.34 -6.76
N PHE A 155 8.95 0.52 -7.01
CA PHE A 155 7.90 -0.12 -6.23
C PHE A 155 8.05 -1.64 -6.27
N ILE A 156 8.18 -2.26 -7.43
CA ILE A 156 8.34 -3.73 -7.57
C ILE A 156 9.59 -4.22 -6.83
N ASN A 157 10.72 -3.55 -7.02
CA ASN A 157 11.99 -4.01 -6.47
C ASN A 157 12.04 -3.86 -4.94
N LEU A 158 11.51 -2.77 -4.39
CA LEU A 158 11.67 -2.42 -2.97
C LEU A 158 10.49 -2.84 -2.10
N SER A 159 9.25 -2.79 -2.61
CA SER A 159 8.06 -3.19 -1.85
C SER A 159 8.05 -4.68 -1.50
N MET A 160 8.91 -5.50 -2.11
CA MET A 160 9.05 -6.92 -1.77
C MET A 160 10.26 -7.20 -0.88
N THR A 161 11.35 -6.44 -1.03
CA THR A 161 12.66 -6.77 -0.46
C THR A 161 13.09 -5.88 0.70
N SER A 162 12.53 -4.68 0.83
CA SER A 162 12.90 -3.69 1.84
C SER A 162 11.78 -3.47 2.85
N THR A 163 12.02 -3.86 4.11
CA THR A 163 11.06 -3.59 5.20
C THR A 163 10.90 -2.10 5.46
N LEU A 164 11.96 -1.31 5.32
CA LEU A 164 11.90 0.15 5.48
C LEU A 164 11.03 0.79 4.39
N GLU A 165 11.20 0.42 3.13
CA GLU A 165 10.42 1.00 2.02
C GLU A 165 8.95 0.57 2.11
N LYS A 166 8.69 -0.70 2.44
CA LYS A 166 7.33 -1.18 2.74
C LYS A 166 6.66 -0.33 3.82
N TYR A 167 7.36 -0.07 4.92
CA TYR A 167 6.85 0.75 6.01
C TYR A 167 6.58 2.20 5.59
N LEU A 168 7.47 2.81 4.79
CA LEU A 168 7.28 4.16 4.27
C LEU A 168 6.08 4.26 3.31
N TYR A 169 5.90 3.29 2.42
CA TYR A 169 4.70 3.22 1.57
C TYR A 169 3.42 3.11 2.40
N GLN A 170 3.44 2.33 3.48
CA GLN A 170 2.31 2.23 4.41
C GLN A 170 2.04 3.56 5.12
N LEU A 171 3.06 4.27 5.60
CA LEU A 171 2.89 5.60 6.20
C LEU A 171 2.32 6.62 5.21
N ASP A 172 2.78 6.62 3.96
CA ASP A 172 2.23 7.50 2.92
C ASP A 172 0.74 7.21 2.67
N ALA A 173 0.35 5.93 2.64
CA ALA A 173 -1.04 5.53 2.54
C ALA A 173 -1.88 5.99 3.75
N TYR A 174 -1.40 5.77 4.97
CA TYR A 174 -2.06 6.29 6.18
C TYR A 174 -2.11 7.82 6.24
N ASN A 175 -1.13 8.52 5.66
CA ASN A 175 -1.14 9.97 5.54
C ASN A 175 -2.31 10.42 4.67
N ARG A 176 -2.46 9.83 3.47
CA ARG A 176 -3.58 10.14 2.58
C ARG A 176 -4.93 9.73 3.15
N GLU A 177 -5.00 8.57 3.78
CA GLU A 177 -6.20 8.11 4.49
C GLU A 177 -6.62 9.09 5.59
N SER A 178 -5.66 9.57 6.40
CA SER A 178 -5.91 10.57 7.44
C SER A 178 -6.45 11.87 6.87
N GLN A 179 -5.85 12.37 5.78
CA GLN A 179 -6.33 13.57 5.10
C GLN A 179 -7.76 13.38 4.57
N PHE A 180 -8.05 12.21 4.00
CA PHE A 180 -9.40 11.89 3.53
C PHE A 180 -10.41 11.87 4.68
N ILE A 181 -10.08 11.20 5.79
CA ILE A 181 -10.93 11.16 6.99
C ILE A 181 -11.21 12.58 7.48
N LEU A 182 -10.19 13.41 7.65
CA LEU A 182 -10.35 14.77 8.19
C LEU A 182 -11.17 15.70 7.29
N LYS A 183 -10.95 15.62 5.97
CA LYS A 183 -11.56 16.54 4.99
C LYS A 183 -12.98 16.12 4.61
N TYR A 184 -13.24 14.81 4.49
CA TYR A 184 -14.46 14.30 3.87
C TYR A 184 -15.36 13.50 4.81
N LEU A 185 -14.81 12.84 5.83
CA LEU A 185 -15.58 11.97 6.73
C LEU A 185 -15.90 12.62 8.08
N LYS A 186 -14.89 13.10 8.82
CA LYS A 186 -14.98 13.55 10.23
C LYS A 186 -16.04 14.63 10.47
N LYS A 187 -16.23 15.54 9.51
CA LYS A 187 -17.20 16.65 9.61
C LYS A 187 -18.54 16.35 8.94
N ASN A 188 -18.69 15.17 8.35
CA ASN A 188 -19.89 14.80 7.62
C ASN A 188 -20.79 13.92 8.51
N PRO A 189 -21.99 14.38 8.90
CA PRO A 189 -22.85 13.67 9.84
C PRO A 189 -23.37 12.33 9.32
N LYS A 190 -23.19 12.01 8.03
CA LYS A 190 -23.52 10.70 7.45
C LYS A 190 -22.56 9.59 7.89
N TYR A 191 -21.37 9.94 8.37
CA TYR A 191 -20.31 8.99 8.69
C TYR A 191 -20.02 8.98 10.18
N LYS A 192 -20.02 7.78 10.77
CA LYS A 192 -19.57 7.52 12.14
C LYS A 192 -18.19 6.87 12.06
N LEU A 193 -17.17 7.58 12.53
CA LEU A 193 -15.80 7.07 12.52
C LEU A 193 -15.64 5.92 13.53
N THR A 194 -14.89 4.90 13.12
CA THR A 194 -14.44 3.80 13.98
C THR A 194 -13.34 4.24 14.95
N PRO A 195 -13.05 3.47 16.02
CA PRO A 195 -11.92 3.75 16.91
C PRO A 195 -10.58 3.87 16.18
N PHE A 196 -10.39 3.06 15.12
CA PHE A 196 -9.24 3.15 14.23
C PHE A 196 -9.14 4.51 13.52
N GLU A 197 -10.21 4.93 12.83
CA GLU A 197 -10.23 6.21 12.11
C GLU A 197 -10.04 7.40 13.05
N VAL A 198 -10.58 7.32 14.27
CA VAL A 198 -10.38 8.34 15.32
C VAL A 198 -8.93 8.40 15.76
N LEU A 199 -8.30 7.24 16.05
CA LEU A 199 -6.89 7.17 16.42
C LEU A 199 -6.00 7.75 15.30
N LEU A 200 -6.20 7.27 14.08
CA LEU A 200 -5.43 7.64 12.91
C LEU A 200 -5.49 9.15 12.65
N SER A 201 -6.70 9.69 12.54
CA SER A 201 -6.90 11.12 12.26
C SER A 201 -6.40 12.04 13.39
N ASN A 202 -6.55 11.64 14.66
CA ASN A 202 -6.05 12.43 15.78
C ASN A 202 -4.52 12.44 15.84
N SER A 203 -3.86 11.29 15.61
CA SER A 203 -2.39 11.25 15.55
C SER A 203 -1.87 12.07 14.37
N PHE A 204 -2.53 12.02 13.21
CA PHE A 204 -2.17 12.89 12.09
C PHE A 204 -2.20 14.38 12.47
N GLU A 205 -3.27 14.85 13.13
CA GLU A 205 -3.40 16.25 13.54
C GLU A 205 -2.40 16.67 14.63
N GLN A 206 -2.03 15.75 15.54
CA GLN A 206 -1.22 16.07 16.72
C GLN A 206 0.28 15.89 16.51
N ASP A 207 0.68 14.82 15.83
CA ASP A 207 2.09 14.43 15.71
C ASP A 207 2.45 13.80 14.35
N ASN A 208 1.65 14.11 13.32
CA ASN A 208 1.89 13.68 11.95
C ASN A 208 2.10 12.15 11.84
N LEU A 209 1.26 11.36 12.52
CA LEU A 209 1.27 9.89 12.57
C LEU A 209 2.32 9.26 13.50
N GLY A 210 3.06 10.04 14.29
CA GLY A 210 4.03 9.51 15.25
C GLY A 210 3.40 8.49 16.22
N TYR A 211 2.35 8.89 16.92
CA TYR A 211 1.65 8.03 17.88
C TYR A 211 0.98 6.85 17.19
N PHE A 212 0.35 7.05 16.03
CA PHE A 212 -0.25 5.97 15.26
C PHE A 212 0.78 4.92 14.84
N SER A 213 1.95 5.35 14.38
CA SER A 213 3.05 4.43 14.05
C SER A 213 3.46 3.58 15.25
N TYR A 214 3.57 4.18 16.44
CA TYR A 214 3.86 3.44 17.66
C TYR A 214 2.72 2.50 18.05
N ALA A 215 1.48 2.97 18.05
CA ALA A 215 0.33 2.28 18.63
C ALA A 215 -0.28 1.21 17.70
N ALA A 216 -0.20 1.40 16.38
CA ALA A 216 -0.83 0.55 15.38
C ALA A 216 0.18 -0.16 14.46
N LEU A 217 1.35 0.43 14.19
CA LEU A 217 2.36 -0.20 13.31
C LEU A 217 3.51 -0.84 14.09
N GLY A 218 3.68 -0.50 15.36
CA GLY A 218 4.77 -1.05 16.17
C GLY A 218 6.15 -0.53 15.83
N HIS A 219 6.21 0.68 15.26
CA HIS A 219 7.42 1.28 14.75
C HIS A 219 7.62 2.73 15.21
N ASP A 220 8.89 3.12 15.39
CA ASP A 220 9.29 4.51 15.58
C ASP A 220 9.46 5.19 14.22
N MET A 221 8.51 6.07 13.91
CA MET A 221 8.49 6.84 12.66
C MET A 221 9.68 7.80 12.53
N SER A 222 10.10 8.43 13.63
CA SER A 222 11.23 9.35 13.62
C SER A 222 12.54 8.62 13.35
N LEU A 223 12.73 7.44 13.95
CA LEU A 223 13.89 6.59 13.69
C LEU A 223 13.89 6.06 12.24
N ALA A 224 12.74 5.60 11.73
CA ALA A 224 12.62 5.15 10.35
C ALA A 224 12.97 6.28 9.36
N GLY A 225 12.42 7.47 9.57
CA GLY A 225 12.72 8.65 8.75
C GLY A 225 14.18 9.09 8.85
N TYR A 226 14.78 9.00 10.04
CA TYR A 226 16.22 9.24 10.20
C TYR A 226 17.04 8.24 9.38
N LEU A 227 16.82 6.93 9.58
CA LEU A 227 17.57 5.86 8.89
C LEU A 227 17.43 5.95 7.37
N TYR A 228 16.23 6.27 6.87
CA TYR A 228 15.98 6.47 5.45
C TYR A 228 16.83 7.61 4.85
N ASN A 229 16.99 8.72 5.58
CA ASN A 229 17.64 9.92 5.06
C ASN A 229 19.17 9.93 5.22
N VAL A 230 19.77 9.02 5.99
CA VAL A 230 21.23 9.01 6.21
C VAL A 230 22.00 8.89 4.89
N SER A 231 21.50 8.12 3.91
CA SER A 231 22.13 7.99 2.59
C SER A 231 22.17 9.30 1.82
N GLU A 232 21.20 10.20 2.05
CA GLU A 232 21.04 11.47 1.32
C GLU A 232 21.84 12.63 1.92
N PHE A 233 22.36 12.48 3.14
CA PHE A 233 23.16 13.52 3.77
C PHE A 233 24.46 13.77 2.99
N LYS A 234 24.86 15.04 2.89
CA LYS A 234 26.11 15.47 2.24
C LYS A 234 27.32 15.23 3.16
N LEU A 235 27.56 13.97 3.47
CA LEU A 235 28.61 13.48 4.37
C LEU A 235 29.42 12.37 3.67
N SER A 236 30.62 12.12 4.17
CA SER A 236 31.44 10.98 3.74
C SER A 236 30.76 9.65 4.09
N TYR A 237 31.25 8.57 3.47
CA TYR A 237 30.79 7.22 3.76
C TYR A 237 30.99 6.87 5.24
N GLU A 238 32.18 7.14 5.78
CA GLU A 238 32.55 6.84 7.15
C GLU A 238 31.67 7.60 8.14
N GLU A 239 31.39 8.89 7.90
CA GLU A 239 30.50 9.68 8.75
C GLU A 239 29.07 9.10 8.79
N LYS A 240 28.53 8.68 7.64
CA LYS A 240 27.20 8.06 7.55
C LYS A 240 27.15 6.73 8.32
N MET A 241 28.17 5.90 8.18
CA MET A 241 28.25 4.64 8.93
C MET A 241 28.38 4.88 10.44
N GLN A 242 29.15 5.89 10.85
CA GLN A 242 29.24 6.28 12.26
C GLN A 242 27.91 6.80 12.82
N MET A 243 27.09 7.47 12.02
CA MET A 243 25.74 7.88 12.42
C MET A 243 24.84 6.69 12.74
N ILE A 244 24.85 5.65 11.90
CA ILE A 244 24.12 4.39 12.15
C ILE A 244 24.62 3.71 13.42
N LEU A 245 25.95 3.56 13.56
CA LEU A 245 26.56 2.91 14.72
C LEU A 245 26.29 3.67 16.02
N LYS A 246 26.35 5.01 16.00
CA LYS A 246 26.03 5.86 17.15
C LYS A 246 24.59 5.67 17.59
N THR A 247 23.65 5.65 16.65
CA THR A 247 22.22 5.42 16.92
C THR A 247 22.00 4.05 17.55
N LEU A 248 22.60 3.00 16.98
CA LEU A 248 22.58 1.65 17.54
C LEU A 248 23.10 1.61 18.98
N ASN A 249 24.25 2.24 19.23
CA ASN A 249 24.85 2.28 20.56
C ASN A 249 23.99 3.05 21.57
N GLN A 250 23.33 4.14 21.15
CA GLN A 250 22.40 4.88 21.99
C GLN A 250 21.23 3.99 22.42
N ILE A 251 20.59 3.30 21.47
CA ILE A 251 19.49 2.37 21.74
C ILE A 251 19.92 1.24 22.69
N ILE A 252 21.09 0.63 22.46
CA ILE A 252 21.63 -0.43 23.34
C ILE A 252 21.90 0.09 24.76
N SER A 253 22.37 1.34 24.89
CA SER A 253 22.75 1.92 26.17
C SER A 253 21.57 2.44 26.99
N GLU A 254 20.38 2.53 26.39
CA GLU A 254 19.21 3.07 27.07
C GLU A 254 18.70 2.10 28.14
N PRO A 255 18.63 2.52 29.42
CA PRO A 255 18.20 1.64 30.50
C PRO A 255 16.71 1.31 30.38
N LEU A 256 16.37 0.03 30.46
CA LEU A 256 14.99 -0.44 30.45
C LEU A 256 14.33 -0.22 31.82
N ASP A 257 13.12 0.33 31.80
CA ASP A 257 12.30 0.50 33.00
C ASP A 257 11.45 -0.75 33.25
N GLU A 258 11.97 -1.66 34.07
CA GLU A 258 11.27 -2.90 34.44
C GLU A 258 10.01 -2.68 35.31
N LYS A 259 9.79 -1.47 35.83
CA LYS A 259 8.69 -1.18 36.76
C LYS A 259 7.66 -0.18 36.20
N GLY A 260 7.93 0.40 35.04
CA GLY A 260 7.02 1.29 34.34
C GLY A 260 5.71 0.61 33.95
N ASP A 261 4.69 1.41 33.63
CA ASP A 261 3.46 0.87 33.07
C ASP A 261 3.70 0.22 31.69
N PRO A 262 2.81 -0.69 31.25
CA PRO A 262 3.02 -1.44 30.01
C PRO A 262 3.25 -0.58 28.76
N TRP A 263 2.66 0.63 28.69
CA TRP A 263 2.86 1.52 27.55
C TRP A 263 4.26 2.14 27.58
N ASN A 264 4.73 2.59 28.73
CA ASN A 264 6.09 3.12 28.86
C ASN A 264 7.15 2.04 28.60
N GLN A 265 6.93 0.82 29.07
CA GLN A 265 7.79 -0.33 28.76
C GLN A 265 7.81 -0.65 27.27
N TYR A 266 6.64 -0.68 26.64
CA TYR A 266 6.51 -0.90 25.20
C TYR A 266 7.28 0.14 24.37
N LYS A 267 7.15 1.44 24.72
CA LYS A 267 7.86 2.52 24.02
C LYS A 267 9.38 2.39 24.05
N GLN A 268 9.96 1.76 25.08
CA GLN A 268 11.41 1.52 25.13
C GLN A 268 11.86 0.39 24.18
N ILE A 269 10.96 -0.51 23.81
CA ILE A 269 11.27 -1.68 22.97
C ILE A 269 11.02 -1.40 21.49
N VAL A 270 10.07 -0.53 21.15
CA VAL A 270 9.74 -0.17 19.75
C VAL A 270 10.95 0.37 18.96
N PRO A 271 11.81 1.26 19.48
CA PRO A 271 13.02 1.70 18.78
C PRO A 271 13.99 0.55 18.48
N MET A 272 14.12 -0.42 19.39
CA MET A 272 14.96 -1.61 19.17
C MET A 272 14.46 -2.42 17.98
N TYR A 273 13.16 -2.74 17.98
CA TYR A 273 12.54 -3.46 16.88
C TYR A 273 12.65 -2.70 15.55
N SER A 274 12.37 -1.40 15.56
CA SER A 274 12.45 -0.54 14.38
C SER A 274 13.86 -0.49 13.81
N PHE A 275 14.88 -0.35 14.65
CA PHE A 275 16.28 -0.36 14.20
C PHE A 275 16.63 -1.71 13.54
N LEU A 276 16.30 -2.83 14.19
CA LEU A 276 16.58 -4.17 13.66
C LEU A 276 15.90 -4.41 12.31
N GLN A 277 14.68 -3.91 12.11
CA GLN A 277 13.93 -4.05 10.86
C GLN A 277 14.44 -3.12 9.75
N PHE A 278 14.88 -1.90 10.07
CA PHE A 278 15.13 -0.86 9.07
C PHE A 278 16.61 -0.61 8.77
N ALA A 279 17.50 -0.78 9.75
CA ALA A 279 18.92 -0.52 9.60
C ALA A 279 19.59 -1.32 8.46
N PRO A 280 19.25 -2.61 8.19
CA PRO A 280 19.85 -3.35 7.09
C PRO A 280 19.68 -2.64 5.73
N GLN A 281 18.49 -2.11 5.45
CA GLN A 281 18.26 -1.37 4.22
C GLN A 281 18.97 -0.02 4.23
N ALA A 282 18.98 0.69 5.37
CA ALA A 282 19.67 1.98 5.48
C ALA A 282 21.18 1.84 5.20
N ILE A 283 21.81 0.80 5.74
CA ILE A 283 23.22 0.47 5.50
C ILE A 283 23.44 0.16 4.01
N ARG A 284 22.59 -0.70 3.43
CA ARG A 284 22.62 -1.01 2.00
C ARG A 284 22.47 0.23 1.12
N ASN A 285 21.62 1.18 1.50
CA ASN A 285 21.44 2.45 0.78
C ASN A 285 22.73 3.27 0.81
N ILE A 286 23.37 3.40 1.99
CA ILE A 286 24.67 4.09 2.15
C ILE A 286 25.74 3.41 1.27
N ASP A 287 25.83 2.08 1.31
CA ASP A 287 26.79 1.32 0.52
C ASP A 287 26.56 1.52 -0.99
N THR A 288 25.29 1.57 -1.42
CA THR A 288 24.91 1.77 -2.82
C THR A 288 25.33 3.13 -3.32
N VAL A 289 24.98 4.22 -2.61
CA VAL A 289 25.29 5.59 -3.07
C VAL A 289 26.78 5.90 -3.06
N HIS A 290 27.57 5.12 -2.30
CA HIS A 290 29.03 5.23 -2.24
C HIS A 290 29.77 4.13 -3.02
N ASN A 291 29.06 3.40 -3.89
CA ASN A 291 29.63 2.35 -4.76
C ASN A 291 30.43 1.27 -4.01
N LYS A 292 29.98 0.89 -2.81
CA LYS A 292 30.58 -0.18 -1.98
C LYS A 292 30.03 -1.57 -2.29
N ILE A 293 28.93 -1.66 -3.04
CA ILE A 293 28.31 -2.92 -3.45
C ILE A 293 28.70 -3.23 -4.90
N THR A 294 29.45 -4.31 -5.10
CA THR A 294 29.80 -4.80 -6.46
C THR A 294 28.67 -5.56 -7.13
N ASP A 295 27.89 -6.32 -6.35
CA ASP A 295 26.74 -7.09 -6.84
C ASP A 295 25.51 -6.86 -5.93
N GLN A 296 24.56 -6.09 -6.44
CA GLN A 296 23.32 -5.75 -5.75
C GLN A 296 22.42 -6.97 -5.48
N SER A 297 22.60 -8.06 -6.22
CA SER A 297 21.80 -9.28 -6.07
C SER A 297 22.31 -10.16 -4.94
N ASN A 298 23.59 -10.01 -4.56
CA ASN A 298 24.28 -10.84 -3.57
C ASN A 298 24.79 -10.03 -2.37
N TYR A 299 24.09 -8.94 -2.02
CA TYR A 299 24.41 -8.14 -0.83
C TYR A 299 24.30 -8.97 0.45
N ASP A 300 25.35 -8.97 1.27
CA ASP A 300 25.45 -9.75 2.50
C ASP A 300 26.02 -8.87 3.62
N LEU A 301 25.11 -8.33 4.44
CA LEU A 301 25.44 -7.42 5.54
C LEU A 301 26.48 -8.01 6.52
N PRO A 302 26.32 -9.26 7.02
CA PRO A 302 27.33 -9.92 7.85
C PRO A 302 28.75 -9.94 7.28
N LYS A 303 28.89 -10.14 5.96
CA LYS A 303 30.21 -10.19 5.31
C LYS A 303 30.80 -8.81 5.07
N GLN A 304 29.97 -7.83 4.71
CA GLN A 304 30.41 -6.49 4.35
C GLN A 304 30.66 -5.61 5.58
N HIS A 305 29.88 -5.80 6.65
CA HIS A 305 29.92 -5.00 7.88
C HIS A 305 29.91 -5.87 9.14
N PRO A 306 30.94 -6.73 9.35
CA PRO A 306 30.92 -7.72 10.42
C PRO A 306 30.79 -7.11 11.83
N ASP A 307 31.47 -5.99 12.11
CA ASP A 307 31.43 -5.34 13.42
C ASP A 307 30.06 -4.72 13.72
N LEU A 308 29.48 -4.04 12.73
CA LEU A 308 28.15 -3.46 12.85
C LEU A 308 27.08 -4.54 12.99
N TYR A 309 27.19 -5.61 12.21
CA TYR A 309 26.30 -6.76 12.29
C TYR A 309 26.38 -7.44 13.66
N ALA A 310 27.59 -7.69 14.19
CA ALA A 310 27.78 -8.23 15.53
C ALA A 310 27.10 -7.35 16.60
N ARG A 311 27.17 -6.02 16.43
CA ARG A 311 26.49 -5.09 17.34
C ARG A 311 24.96 -5.12 17.19
N MET A 312 24.44 -5.33 15.98
CA MET A 312 23.01 -5.56 15.77
C MET A 312 22.53 -6.85 16.43
N LEU A 313 23.36 -7.91 16.44
CA LEU A 313 23.06 -9.15 17.18
C LEU A 313 23.00 -8.93 18.69
N ASP A 314 23.80 -8.00 19.24
CA ASP A 314 23.67 -7.63 20.65
C ASP A 314 22.31 -6.97 20.94
N LEU A 315 21.87 -6.06 20.06
CA LEU A 315 20.54 -5.45 20.16
C LEU A 315 19.42 -6.50 20.02
N GLU A 316 19.56 -7.44 19.10
CA GLU A 316 18.61 -8.54 18.90
C GLU A 316 18.46 -9.39 20.17
N LYS A 317 19.57 -9.72 20.85
CA LYS A 317 19.52 -10.43 22.14
C LYS A 317 18.75 -9.64 23.21
N ILE A 318 18.99 -8.33 23.30
CA ILE A 318 18.27 -7.47 24.26
C ILE A 318 16.78 -7.44 23.92
N PHE A 319 16.43 -7.25 22.65
CA PHE A 319 15.04 -7.25 22.19
C PHE A 319 14.35 -8.60 22.47
N ALA A 320 15.00 -9.73 22.13
CA ALA A 320 14.46 -11.06 22.33
C ALA A 320 14.21 -11.36 23.83
N ALA A 321 15.10 -10.93 24.72
CA ALA A 321 14.90 -11.04 26.16
C ALA A 321 13.71 -10.21 26.69
N ASN A 322 13.23 -9.24 25.91
CA ASN A 322 12.18 -8.28 26.27
C ASN A 322 10.95 -8.34 25.36
N ILE A 323 10.82 -9.38 24.53
CA ILE A 323 9.78 -9.48 23.49
C ILE A 323 8.35 -9.42 24.04
N GLU A 324 8.14 -9.84 25.29
CA GLU A 324 6.83 -9.77 25.96
C GLU A 324 6.30 -8.34 26.08
N LYS A 325 7.18 -7.35 26.28
CA LYS A 325 6.80 -5.93 26.33
C LYS A 325 6.28 -5.45 24.96
N TYR A 326 6.78 -6.01 23.87
CA TYR A 326 6.33 -5.71 22.51
C TYR A 326 4.91 -6.23 22.24
N LYS A 327 4.45 -7.26 22.95
CA LYS A 327 3.08 -7.81 22.80
C LYS A 327 1.97 -6.84 23.19
N PHE A 328 2.29 -5.70 23.82
CA PHE A 328 1.36 -4.59 24.01
C PHE A 328 0.67 -4.18 22.70
N LEU A 329 1.41 -4.22 21.57
CA LEU A 329 0.87 -3.91 20.24
C LEU A 329 -0.36 -4.76 19.91
N GLN A 330 -0.31 -6.08 20.13
CA GLN A 330 -1.43 -6.97 19.82
C GLN A 330 -2.70 -6.56 20.58
N GLY A 331 -2.56 -6.22 21.87
CA GLY A 331 -3.68 -5.75 22.69
C GLY A 331 -4.29 -4.44 22.17
N THR A 332 -3.48 -3.57 21.58
CA THR A 332 -3.95 -2.35 20.91
C THR A 332 -4.67 -2.68 19.60
N LEU A 333 -4.08 -3.53 18.75
CA LEU A 333 -4.68 -3.94 17.48
C LEU A 333 -6.04 -4.62 17.67
N GLU A 334 -6.19 -5.51 18.66
CA GLU A 334 -7.48 -6.14 18.96
C GLU A 334 -8.55 -5.14 19.40
N LYS A 335 -8.17 -4.02 20.02
CA LYS A 335 -9.13 -2.93 20.34
C LYS A 335 -9.52 -2.16 19.09
N LEU A 336 -8.56 -1.87 18.20
CA LEU A 336 -8.81 -1.13 16.96
C LEU A 336 -9.62 -1.93 15.94
N LYS A 337 -9.52 -3.27 15.95
CA LYS A 337 -10.36 -4.15 15.12
C LYS A 337 -11.85 -4.12 15.48
N LYS A 338 -12.23 -3.59 16.64
CA LYS A 338 -13.62 -3.52 17.06
C LYS A 338 -14.37 -2.47 16.26
N ILE A 339 -15.45 -2.90 15.63
CA ILE A 339 -16.37 -2.05 14.88
C ILE A 339 -17.69 -2.05 15.66
N ASP A 340 -17.94 -0.98 16.40
CA ASP A 340 -19.12 -0.82 17.28
C ASP A 340 -20.30 -0.08 16.60
#